data_AF-A0A3D4RPF1-F1
#
_entry.id   AF-A0A3D4RPF1-F1
#
_cell.length_a   1.000
_cell.length_b   1.000
_cell.length_c   1.000
_cell.angle_alpha   90.00
_cell.angle_beta   90.00
_cell.angle_gamma   90.00
#
_symmetry.space_group_name_H-M   'P 1'
#
loop_
_entity.id
_entity.type
_entity.pdbx_description
1 polymer ?
#
loop_
_entity_poly.entity_id
_entity_poly.type
_entity_poly.pdbx_seq_one_letter_code
_entity_poly.pdbx_strand_id
1 'polypeptide(L)'
;DEPVYTWYIYLLGAVLLAVMLLGAWRLGKQRWFAIGYIAATLGVISIFSTPSGNRYITSVLPFLTAFLLIGLWAILTWLLQCKWKEKRLPAYFLLLLLFFSKAGLQEEHQLAQQKYPVNYQQFFSIGKLLKKNTPAGTVVCSRKPQMLYMYAERPGVNYLYTDDA
;
A
#
# COMPACT_ATOMS: atom_id res chain seq x y z
N ASP A 1 1.18 9.80 21.61
CA ASP A 1 2.60 9.39 21.61
C ASP A 1 3.27 9.89 20.36
N GLU A 2 4.09 10.93 20.47
CA GLU A 2 4.90 11.36 19.33
C GLU A 2 5.98 10.30 19.08
N PRO A 3 6.13 9.81 17.83
CA PRO A 3 7.19 8.87 17.51
C PRO A 3 8.55 9.53 17.78
N VAL A 4 9.32 8.94 18.71
CA VAL A 4 10.68 9.40 19.02
C VAL A 4 11.58 9.05 17.82
N TYR A 5 11.77 10.01 16.92
CA TYR A 5 12.65 9.83 15.76
C TYR A 5 14.11 9.92 16.19
N THR A 6 14.71 8.78 16.45
CA THR A 6 16.12 8.61 16.81
C THR A 6 17.04 8.64 15.58
N TRP A 7 18.30 9.07 15.77
CA TRP A 7 19.31 9.21 14.71
C TRP A 7 19.51 7.94 13.86
N TYR A 8 19.35 6.75 14.46
CA TYR A 8 19.51 5.47 13.76
C TYR A 8 18.44 5.24 12.69
N ILE A 9 17.25 5.85 12.81
CA ILE A 9 16.18 5.74 11.81
C ILE A 9 16.59 6.47 10.53
N TYR A 10 17.18 7.66 10.66
CA TYR A 10 17.73 8.41 9.53
C TYR A 10 18.88 7.68 8.86
N LEU A 11 19.78 7.09 9.66
CA LEU A 11 20.86 6.26 9.13
C LEU A 11 20.31 5.06 8.35
N LEU A 12 19.35 4.33 8.93
CA LEU A 12 18.74 3.17 8.28
C LEU A 12 18.01 3.56 6.98
N GLY A 13 17.30 4.69 6.99
CA GLY A 13 16.68 5.27 5.80
C GLY A 13 17.70 5.60 4.72
N ALA A 14 18.83 6.22 5.08
CA ALA A 14 19.91 6.53 4.15
C ALA A 14 20.54 5.26 3.54
N VAL A 15 20.77 4.22 4.36
CA VAL A 15 21.27 2.93 3.87
C VAL A 15 20.28 2.28 2.90
N LEU A 16 18.99 2.23 3.25
CA LEU A 16 17.95 1.69 2.37
C LEU A 16 17.89 2.44 1.04
N LEU A 17 17.96 3.78 1.07
CA LEU A 17 18.00 4.60 -0.13
C LEU A 17 19.24 4.29 -0.99
N ALA A 18 20.41 4.16 -0.38
CA ALA A 18 21.62 3.79 -1.12
C ALA A 18 21.50 2.42 -1.81
N VAL A 19 20.91 1.44 -1.13
CA VAL A 19 20.65 0.10 -1.70
C VAL A 19 19.64 0.18 -2.86
N MET A 20 18.56 0.96 -2.71
CA MET A 20 17.59 1.18 -3.79
C MET A 20 18.23 1.87 -5.00
N LEU A 21 19.06 2.89 -4.79
CA LEU A 21 19.77 3.57 -5.87
C LEU A 21 20.72 2.62 -6.61
N LEU A 22 21.41 1.73 -5.89
CA LEU A 22 22.24 0.68 -6.49
C LEU A 22 21.40 -0.25 -7.36
N GLY A 23 20.23 -0.70 -6.86
CA GLY A 23 19.32 -1.54 -7.62
C GLY A 23 18.76 -0.85 -8.87
N ALA A 24 18.41 0.44 -8.75
CA ALA A 24 18.00 1.27 -9.88
C ALA A 24 19.11 1.38 -10.94
N TRP A 25 20.38 1.51 -10.52
CA TRP A 25 21.52 1.56 -11.42
C TRP A 25 21.74 0.24 -12.18
N ARG A 26 21.41 -0.89 -11.56
CA ARG A 26 21.52 -2.24 -12.15
C ARG A 26 20.45 -2.54 -13.21
N LEU A 27 19.38 -1.75 -13.30
CA LEU A 27 18.36 -1.86 -14.36
C LEU A 27 18.84 -1.37 -15.74
N GLY A 28 20.08 -0.85 -15.85
CA GLY A 28 20.65 -0.48 -17.14
C GLY A 28 19.80 0.55 -17.89
N LYS A 29 19.30 0.21 -19.08
CA LYS A 29 18.50 1.13 -19.92
C LYS A 29 17.10 1.41 -19.34
N GLN A 30 16.50 0.46 -18.61
CA GLN A 30 15.15 0.62 -18.06
C GLN A 30 15.09 1.61 -16.88
N ARG A 31 16.24 2.01 -16.32
CA ARG A 31 16.30 2.96 -15.19
C ARG A 31 15.65 4.31 -15.50
N TRP A 32 15.75 4.78 -16.75
CA TRP A 32 15.19 6.07 -17.16
C TRP A 32 13.66 6.07 -17.15
N PHE A 33 13.05 4.96 -17.57
CA PHE A 33 11.61 4.78 -17.46
C PHE A 33 11.18 4.85 -16.00
N ALA A 34 11.87 4.13 -15.12
CA ALA A 34 11.53 4.09 -13.70
C ALA A 34 11.75 5.44 -13.00
N ILE A 35 12.83 6.17 -13.32
CA ILE A 35 13.08 7.54 -12.83
C ILE A 35 11.97 8.48 -13.31
N GLY A 36 11.64 8.44 -14.60
CA GLY A 36 10.57 9.27 -15.17
C GLY A 36 9.22 9.01 -14.50
N TYR A 37 8.87 7.75 -14.27
CA TYR A 37 7.64 7.36 -13.59
C TYR A 37 7.61 7.84 -12.12
N ILE A 38 8.70 7.65 -11.37
CA ILE A 38 8.80 8.10 -9.98
C ILE A 38 8.71 9.63 -9.92
N ALA A 39 9.44 10.34 -10.79
CA ALA A 39 9.41 11.80 -10.85
C ALA A 39 8.00 12.32 -11.20
N ALA A 40 7.33 11.72 -12.17
CA ALA A 40 5.95 12.07 -12.51
C ALA A 40 4.99 11.85 -11.34
N THR A 41 5.13 10.72 -10.64
CA THR A 41 4.28 10.42 -9.48
C THR A 41 4.55 11.36 -8.31
N LEU A 42 5.81 11.71 -8.05
CA LEU A 42 6.17 12.75 -7.07
C LEU A 42 5.61 14.11 -7.46
N GLY A 43 5.58 14.44 -8.75
CA GLY A 43 4.90 15.62 -9.28
C GLY A 43 3.40 15.62 -8.94
N VAL A 44 2.69 14.52 -9.22
CA VAL A 44 1.28 14.36 -8.84
C VAL A 44 1.08 14.49 -7.33
N ILE A 45 1.94 13.85 -6.54
CA ILE A 45 1.95 13.94 -5.07
C ILE A 45 2.08 15.39 -4.61
N SER A 46 2.98 16.17 -5.21
CA SER A 46 3.21 17.56 -4.85
C SER A 46 2.01 18.49 -5.12
N ILE A 47 1.21 18.16 -6.15
CA ILE A 47 0.02 18.95 -6.54
C ILE A 47 -1.22 18.51 -5.72
N PHE A 48 -1.37 17.21 -5.47
CA PHE A 48 -2.58 16.61 -4.89
C PHE A 48 -2.35 16.02 -3.49
N SER A 49 -1.51 16.63 -2.65
CA SER A 49 -1.28 16.14 -1.29
C SER A 49 -2.52 16.35 -0.41
N THR A 50 -3.27 15.27 -0.17
CA THR A 50 -4.40 15.27 0.76
C THR A 50 -3.95 14.86 2.16
N PRO A 51 -4.57 15.39 3.25
CA PRO A 51 -4.18 15.07 4.63
C PRO A 51 -4.37 13.59 5.01
N SER A 52 -5.23 12.86 4.31
CA SER A 52 -5.64 11.48 4.64
C SER A 52 -4.65 10.39 4.22
N GLY A 53 -3.38 10.74 4.04
CA GLY A 53 -2.36 9.83 3.53
C GLY A 53 -2.35 9.78 2.00
N ASN A 54 -1.15 9.69 1.44
CA ASN A 54 -0.96 9.88 0.02
C ASN A 54 -1.11 8.57 -0.75
N ARG A 55 -2.32 8.27 -1.23
CA ARG A 55 -2.61 7.08 -2.05
C ARG A 55 -1.68 6.91 -3.26
N TYR A 56 -1.13 8.00 -3.79
CA TYR A 56 -0.26 7.95 -4.97
C TYR A 56 1.11 7.31 -4.67
N ILE A 57 1.52 7.21 -3.40
CA ILE A 57 2.76 6.50 -3.03
C ILE A 57 2.69 5.00 -3.33
N THR A 58 1.48 4.42 -3.28
CA THR A 58 1.25 2.99 -3.56
C THR A 58 1.64 2.63 -5.00
N SER A 59 1.48 3.57 -5.93
CA SER A 59 1.85 3.41 -7.33
C SER A 59 3.37 3.34 -7.56
N VAL A 60 4.17 3.90 -6.65
CA VAL A 60 5.64 3.90 -6.72
C VAL A 60 6.23 2.70 -6.00
N LEU A 61 5.49 2.11 -5.05
CA LEU A 61 5.95 1.03 -4.20
C LEU A 61 6.55 -0.16 -4.97
N PRO A 62 5.96 -0.67 -6.08
CA PRO A 62 6.55 -1.79 -6.82
C PRO A 62 7.95 -1.50 -7.35
N PHE A 63 8.21 -0.26 -7.80
CA PHE A 63 9.54 0.14 -8.28
C PHE A 63 10.54 0.21 -7.13
N LEU A 64 10.16 0.82 -5.99
CA LEU A 64 11.02 0.89 -4.81
C LEU A 64 11.35 -0.50 -4.26
N THR A 65 10.36 -1.39 -4.22
CA THR A 65 10.56 -2.79 -3.81
C THR A 65 11.48 -3.51 -4.78
N ALA A 66 11.28 -3.37 -6.10
CA ALA A 66 12.16 -3.98 -7.10
C ALA A 66 13.59 -3.47 -6.98
N PHE A 67 13.79 -2.16 -6.81
CA PHE A 67 15.09 -1.54 -6.61
C PHE A 67 15.78 -2.07 -5.36
N LEU A 68 15.06 -2.16 -4.24
CA LEU A 68 15.59 -2.71 -3.00
C LEU A 68 16.03 -4.16 -3.18
N LEU A 69 15.20 -5.01 -3.79
CA LEU A 69 15.51 -6.41 -4.01
C LEU A 69 16.70 -6.60 -4.95
N ILE A 70 16.75 -5.89 -6.08
CA ILE A 70 17.89 -5.96 -7.02
C ILE A 70 19.17 -5.46 -6.34
N GLY A 71 19.07 -4.39 -5.54
CA GLY A 71 20.21 -3.85 -4.79
C GLY A 71 20.76 -4.84 -3.77
N LEU A 72 19.88 -5.44 -2.96
CA LEU A 72 20.24 -6.48 -1.99
C LEU A 72 20.86 -7.70 -2.68
N TRP A 73 20.26 -8.18 -3.76
CA TRP A 73 20.80 -9.30 -4.54
C TRP A 73 22.21 -9.01 -5.06
N ALA A 74 22.44 -7.81 -5.59
CA ALA A 74 23.74 -7.40 -6.10
C ALA A 74 24.80 -7.34 -5.00
N ILE A 75 24.46 -6.80 -3.83
CA ILE A 75 25.35 -6.75 -2.65
C ILE A 75 25.68 -8.16 -2.17
N LEU A 76 24.66 -9.01 -1.99
CA LEU A 76 24.86 -10.39 -1.53
C LEU A 76 25.70 -11.22 -2.50
N THR A 77 25.45 -11.08 -3.80
CA THR A 77 26.24 -11.75 -4.83
C THR A 77 27.69 -11.28 -4.83
N TRP A 78 27.91 -9.97 -4.69
CA TRP A 78 29.26 -9.40 -4.58
C TRP A 78 30.00 -9.91 -3.33
N LEU A 79 29.34 -9.92 -2.16
CA LEU A 79 29.90 -10.46 -0.93
C LEU A 79 30.25 -11.96 -1.05
N LEU A 80 29.39 -12.73 -1.72
CA LEU A 80 29.64 -14.14 -1.98
C LEU A 80 30.86 -14.34 -2.89
N GLN A 81 30.98 -13.55 -3.95
CA GLN A 81 32.09 -13.62 -4.91
C GLN A 81 33.43 -13.19 -4.30
N CYS A 82 33.43 -12.28 -3.33
CA CYS A 82 34.62 -11.91 -2.57
C CYS A 82 35.26 -13.12 -1.85
N LYS A 83 34.44 -14.09 -1.40
CA LYS A 83 34.94 -15.33 -0.76
C LYS A 83 34.99 -16.53 -1.70
N TRP A 84 34.07 -16.62 -2.65
CA TRP A 84 33.92 -17.74 -3.59
C TRP A 84 33.65 -17.22 -5.01
N LYS A 85 34.73 -16.93 -5.75
CA LYS A 85 34.74 -16.25 -7.06
C LYS A 85 33.75 -16.78 -8.10
N GLU A 86 33.48 -18.08 -8.09
CA GLU A 86 32.65 -18.77 -9.10
C GLU A 86 31.15 -18.79 -8.76
N LYS A 87 30.77 -18.54 -7.49
CA LYS A 87 29.38 -18.73 -7.04
C LYS A 87 28.56 -17.45 -7.20
N ARG A 88 27.39 -17.57 -7.83
CA ARG A 88 26.37 -16.53 -7.87
C ARG A 88 25.21 -16.92 -6.97
N LEU A 89 24.69 -15.94 -6.23
CA LEU A 89 23.53 -16.16 -5.38
C LEU A 89 22.28 -16.18 -6.28
N PRO A 90 21.45 -17.23 -6.28
CA PRO A 90 20.23 -17.25 -7.07
C PRO A 90 19.23 -16.22 -6.54
N ALA A 91 18.59 -15.46 -7.44
CA ALA A 91 17.68 -14.37 -7.05
C ALA A 91 16.48 -14.83 -6.22
N TYR A 92 16.00 -16.06 -6.41
CA TYR A 92 14.90 -16.63 -5.61
C TYR A 92 15.23 -16.77 -4.13
N PHE A 93 16.52 -16.73 -3.74
CA PHE A 93 16.93 -16.72 -2.34
C PHE A 93 16.36 -15.50 -1.58
N LEU A 94 16.09 -14.39 -2.29
CA LEU A 94 15.43 -13.23 -1.70
C LEU A 94 13.97 -13.48 -1.30
N LEU A 95 13.33 -14.55 -1.77
CA LEU A 95 11.99 -14.93 -1.30
C LEU A 95 12.00 -15.28 0.19
N LEU A 96 13.16 -15.59 0.77
CA LEU A 96 13.29 -15.77 2.22
C LEU A 96 12.95 -14.48 3.00
N LEU A 97 13.02 -13.30 2.36
CA LEU A 97 12.61 -12.04 2.96
C LEU A 97 11.11 -12.02 3.28
N LEU A 98 10.29 -12.81 2.59
CA LEU A 98 8.85 -12.95 2.86
C LEU A 98 8.57 -13.56 4.25
N PHE A 99 9.51 -14.31 4.83
CA PHE A 99 9.32 -14.80 6.21
C PHE A 99 9.33 -13.65 7.23
N PHE A 100 10.05 -12.56 6.96
CA PHE A 100 10.09 -11.40 7.83
C PHE A 100 8.82 -10.53 7.72
N SER A 101 8.01 -10.68 6.67
CA SER A 101 6.74 -9.94 6.53
C SER A 101 5.62 -10.51 7.40
N LYS A 102 5.82 -11.64 8.09
CA LYS A 102 4.79 -12.28 8.93
C LYS A 102 4.26 -11.35 10.02
N ALA A 103 5.14 -10.61 10.70
CA ALA A 103 4.75 -9.72 11.79
C ALA A 103 3.81 -8.60 11.30
N GLY A 104 4.19 -7.91 10.22
CA GLY A 104 3.35 -6.86 9.61
C GLY A 104 2.04 -7.42 9.07
N LEU A 105 2.06 -8.61 8.45
CA LEU A 105 0.83 -9.25 7.97
C LEU A 105 -0.13 -9.59 9.13
N GLN A 106 0.41 -9.98 10.28
CA GLN A 106 -0.39 -10.30 11.47
C GLN A 106 -1.00 -9.06 12.11
N GLU A 107 -0.29 -7.92 12.10
CA GLU A 107 -0.83 -6.63 12.52
C GLU A 107 -1.96 -6.18 11.60
N GLU A 108 -1.76 -6.20 10.29
CA GLU A 108 -2.80 -5.90 9.30
C GLU A 108 -4.00 -6.84 9.41
N HIS A 109 -3.77 -8.12 9.70
CA HIS A 109 -4.84 -9.09 9.95
C HIS A 109 -5.65 -8.72 11.19
N GLN A 110 -5.00 -8.31 12.28
CA GLN A 110 -5.68 -7.86 13.49
C GLN A 110 -6.49 -6.59 13.22
N LEU A 111 -5.90 -5.61 12.52
CA LEU A 111 -6.59 -4.38 12.10
C LEU A 111 -7.83 -4.69 11.25
N ALA A 112 -7.72 -5.62 10.30
CA ALA A 112 -8.83 -6.03 9.45
C ALA A 112 -9.96 -6.74 10.22
N GLN A 113 -9.65 -7.40 11.34
CA GLN A 113 -10.64 -8.03 12.21
C GLN A 113 -11.27 -7.07 13.24
N GLN A 114 -10.76 -5.84 13.36
CA GLN A 114 -11.34 -4.88 14.28
C GLN A 114 -12.79 -4.58 13.91
N LYS A 115 -13.62 -4.40 14.95
CA LYS A 115 -14.98 -3.94 14.75
C LYS A 115 -14.94 -2.55 14.10
N TYR A 116 -15.79 -2.36 13.10
CA TYR A 116 -15.97 -1.03 12.53
C TYR A 116 -16.31 0.01 13.60
N PRO A 117 -15.97 1.30 13.41
CA PRO A 117 -16.43 2.36 14.28
C PRO A 117 -17.95 2.33 14.48
N VAL A 118 -18.44 2.79 15.65
CA VAL A 118 -19.86 2.70 16.04
C VAL A 118 -20.80 3.25 14.96
N ASN A 119 -20.44 4.37 14.33
CA ASN A 119 -21.23 5.00 13.28
C ASN A 119 -21.42 4.06 12.07
N TYR A 120 -20.38 3.31 11.69
CA TYR A 120 -20.47 2.32 10.61
C TYR A 120 -21.27 1.09 11.04
N GLN A 121 -21.14 0.64 12.29
CA GLN A 121 -21.96 -0.46 12.81
C GLN A 121 -23.47 -0.12 12.75
N GLN A 122 -23.83 1.10 13.17
CA GLN A 122 -25.20 1.61 13.08
C GLN A 122 -25.66 1.78 11.64
N PHE A 123 -24.80 2.29 10.76
CA PHE A 123 -25.11 2.41 9.34
C PHE A 123 -25.41 1.04 8.69
N PHE A 124 -24.64 0.01 9.04
CA PHE A 124 -24.88 -1.36 8.55
C PHE A 124 -26.08 -2.04 9.19
N SER A 125 -26.42 -1.71 10.45
CA SER A 125 -27.63 -2.22 11.07
C SER A 125 -28.89 -1.67 10.39
N ILE A 126 -28.88 -0.39 9.98
CA ILE A 126 -29.93 0.18 9.13
C ILE A 126 -30.03 -0.59 7.81
N GLY A 127 -28.91 -0.90 7.16
CA GLY A 127 -28.90 -1.74 5.96
C GLY A 127 -29.61 -3.09 6.17
N LYS A 128 -29.25 -3.82 7.24
CA LYS A 128 -29.90 -5.09 7.58
C LYS A 128 -31.41 -4.93 7.85
N LEU A 129 -31.82 -3.84 8.50
CA LEU A 129 -33.23 -3.53 8.73
C LEU A 129 -33.98 -3.23 7.42
N LEU A 130 -33.38 -2.50 6.50
CA LEU A 130 -33.95 -2.24 5.18
C LEU A 130 -34.16 -3.55 4.43
N LYS A 131 -33.17 -4.45 4.43
CA LYS A 131 -33.29 -5.78 3.80
C LYS A 131 -34.48 -6.56 4.34
N LYS A 132 -34.70 -6.52 5.66
CA LYS A 132 -35.79 -7.25 6.31
C LYS A 132 -37.18 -6.64 6.06
N ASN A 133 -37.26 -5.30 5.98
CA ASN A 133 -38.55 -4.59 6.05
C ASN A 133 -38.99 -3.95 4.72
N THR A 134 -38.21 -4.06 3.65
CA THR A 134 -38.54 -3.48 2.34
C THR A 134 -38.52 -4.53 1.23
N PRO A 135 -39.37 -4.40 0.19
CA PRO A 135 -39.29 -5.21 -1.03
C PRO A 135 -37.94 -5.09 -1.73
N ALA A 136 -37.54 -6.12 -2.48
CA ALA A 136 -36.26 -6.16 -3.20
C ALA A 136 -36.08 -5.01 -4.23
N GLY A 137 -37.19 -4.52 -4.80
CA GLY A 137 -37.18 -3.40 -5.75
C GLY A 137 -37.13 -2.01 -5.12
N THR A 138 -37.13 -1.89 -3.79
CA THR A 138 -37.09 -0.58 -3.13
C THR A 138 -35.76 0.11 -3.35
N VAL A 139 -35.79 1.31 -3.92
CA VAL A 139 -34.61 2.16 -4.12
C VAL A 139 -34.35 2.98 -2.86
N VAL A 140 -33.12 2.93 -2.35
CA VAL A 140 -32.70 3.62 -1.12
C VAL A 140 -31.74 4.76 -1.46
N CYS A 141 -32.06 5.97 -1.03
CA CYS A 141 -31.19 7.12 -1.20
C CYS A 141 -30.25 7.28 0.01
N SER A 142 -28.94 7.31 -0.21
CA SER A 142 -27.94 7.46 0.86
C SER A 142 -26.63 8.07 0.33
N ARG A 143 -25.79 8.60 1.22
CA ARG A 143 -24.45 9.14 0.88
C ARG A 143 -23.47 8.09 0.33
N LYS A 144 -23.60 6.84 0.78
CA LYS A 144 -22.70 5.73 0.44
C LYS A 144 -23.51 4.51 -0.01
N PRO A 145 -24.20 4.58 -1.15
CA PRO A 145 -25.16 3.56 -1.57
C PRO A 145 -24.47 2.20 -1.79
N GLN A 146 -23.25 2.19 -2.32
CA GLN A 146 -22.50 0.94 -2.55
C GLN A 146 -22.14 0.25 -1.23
N MET A 147 -21.82 1.03 -0.20
CA MET A 147 -21.49 0.50 1.13
C MET A 147 -22.75 0.00 1.86
N LEU A 148 -23.86 0.73 1.72
CA LEU A 148 -25.15 0.31 2.27
C LEU A 148 -25.66 -0.97 1.58
N TYR A 149 -25.47 -1.08 0.26
CA TYR A 149 -25.88 -2.22 -0.55
C TYR A 149 -25.32 -3.55 -0.02
N MET A 150 -24.08 -3.55 0.49
CA MET A 150 -23.43 -4.75 1.08
C MET A 150 -24.28 -5.44 2.16
N TYR A 151 -25.17 -4.69 2.83
CA TYR A 151 -26.04 -5.21 3.91
C TYR A 151 -27.53 -5.08 3.59
N ALA A 152 -27.93 -4.07 2.83
CA ALA A 152 -29.32 -3.83 2.47
C ALA A 152 -29.79 -4.70 1.30
N GLU A 153 -28.92 -5.01 0.35
CA GLU A 153 -29.29 -5.67 -0.92
C GLU A 153 -30.47 -4.97 -1.60
N ARG A 154 -30.46 -3.64 -1.57
CA ARG A 154 -31.45 -2.75 -2.19
C ARG A 154 -30.75 -1.77 -3.12
N PRO A 155 -31.27 -1.53 -4.34
CA PRO A 155 -30.69 -0.54 -5.25
C PRO A 155 -30.48 0.80 -4.53
N GLY A 156 -29.27 1.32 -4.59
CA GLY A 156 -28.88 2.53 -3.88
C GLY A 156 -28.58 3.68 -4.82
N VAL A 157 -29.05 4.88 -4.48
CA VAL A 157 -28.72 6.12 -5.19
C VAL A 157 -28.14 7.17 -4.24
N ASN A 158 -27.34 8.09 -4.77
CA ASN A 158 -26.83 9.24 -4.03
C ASN A 158 -27.92 10.31 -3.84
N TYR A 159 -27.75 11.19 -2.86
CA TYR A 159 -28.59 12.39 -2.73
C TYR A 159 -28.40 13.30 -3.96
N LEU A 160 -29.51 13.86 -4.45
CA LEU A 160 -29.52 14.66 -5.68
C LEU A 160 -28.75 15.99 -5.56
N TYR A 161 -28.69 16.57 -4.35
CA TYR A 161 -28.08 17.88 -4.09
C TYR A 161 -27.13 17.81 -2.89
N THR A 162 -26.06 17.03 -3.00
CA THR A 162 -24.99 17.01 -2.00
C THR A 162 -23.65 17.26 -2.66
N ASP A 163 -22.88 18.18 -2.09
CA ASP A 163 -21.50 18.48 -2.51
C ASP A 163 -20.51 17.39 -2.04
N ASP A 164 -20.97 16.47 -1.19
CA ASP A 164 -20.21 15.35 -0.65
C ASP A 164 -20.18 14.14 -1.62
N ALA A 165 -19.78 14.38 -2.87
CA ALA A 165 -19.49 13.33 -3.85
C ALA A 165 -18.14 12.63 -3.58
#